data_AF-A0A937Z639-F1
#
_entry.id   AF-A0A937Z639-F1
#
_cell.length_a   1.000
_cell.length_b   1.000
_cell.length_c   1.000
_cell.angle_alpha   90.00
_cell.angle_beta   90.00
_cell.angle_gamma   90.00
#
_symmetry.space_group_name_H-M   'P 1'
#
loop_
_entity.id
_entity.type
_entity.pdbx_description
1 polymer ?
#
loop_
_entity_poly.entity_id
_entity_poly.type
_entity_poly.pdbx_seq_one_letter_code
_entity_poly.pdbx_strand_id
1 'polypeptide(L)'
;SDTRHHSNAIYGMTKGFGEDLCRMFHESRGLPVAVLRLGNLYVPEASGAWVGNVHLPDLATHPPPGPTPSRVHVEDVARAIALALETPEPTYALVHIVGDGSEGRWDLEAARRLYGWEPRYTFGADGLPVAG
;
A
#
# COMPACT_ATOMS: atom_id res chain seq x y z
N SER A 1 -9.61 10.53 -9.15
CA SER A 1 -9.52 9.92 -7.82
C SER A 1 -10.90 9.39 -7.46
N ASP A 2 -11.11 8.09 -7.59
CA ASP A 2 -12.38 7.44 -7.24
C ASP A 2 -12.48 7.39 -5.71
N THR A 3 -13.39 8.19 -5.13
CA THR A 3 -13.55 8.38 -3.68
C THR A 3 -14.44 7.31 -3.03
N ARG A 4 -14.80 6.25 -3.75
CA ARG A 4 -15.72 5.25 -3.21
C ARG A 4 -15.02 4.26 -2.29
N HIS A 5 -15.36 4.33 -1.00
CA HIS A 5 -15.03 3.31 -0.01
C HIS A 5 -15.86 2.04 -0.26
N HIS A 6 -15.41 1.18 -1.18
CA HIS A 6 -15.98 -0.16 -1.34
C HIS A 6 -15.23 -1.16 -0.46
N SER A 7 -15.57 -1.22 0.83
CA SER A 7 -15.10 -2.29 1.71
C SER A 7 -16.27 -3.01 2.38
N ASN A 8 -16.27 -4.34 2.27
CA ASN A 8 -17.29 -5.21 2.86
C ASN A 8 -16.98 -5.60 4.31
N ALA A 9 -15.88 -5.11 4.90
CA ALA A 9 -15.42 -5.50 6.24
C ALA A 9 -15.28 -4.29 7.17
N ILE A 10 -15.53 -4.50 8.48
CA ILE A 10 -15.44 -3.47 9.53
C ILE A 10 -14.10 -2.73 9.47
N TYR A 11 -13.00 -3.46 9.31
CA TYR A 11 -11.66 -2.87 9.19
C TYR A 11 -11.58 -1.85 8.06
N GLY A 12 -12.01 -2.19 6.85
CA GLY A 12 -11.91 -1.27 5.72
C GLY A 12 -12.87 -0.08 5.83
N MET A 13 -14.03 -0.23 6.48
CA MET A 13 -14.88 0.92 6.83
C MET A 13 -14.17 1.88 7.78
N THR A 14 -13.52 1.37 8.83
CA THR A 14 -12.78 2.24 9.78
C THR A 14 -11.61 2.96 9.13
N LYS A 15 -10.91 2.30 8.19
CA LYS A 15 -9.82 2.93 7.44
C LYS A 15 -10.33 3.96 6.44
N GLY A 16 -11.42 3.67 5.72
CA GLY A 16 -12.07 4.64 4.82
C GLY A 16 -12.52 5.92 5.56
N PHE A 17 -13.11 5.77 6.75
CA PHE A 17 -13.42 6.91 7.61
C PHE A 17 -12.18 7.72 8.01
N GLY A 18 -11.06 7.04 8.30
CA GLY A 18 -9.78 7.70 8.54
C GLY A 18 -9.30 8.56 7.37
N GLU A 19 -9.49 8.10 6.12
CA GLU A 19 -9.17 8.87 4.92
C GLU A 19 -10.05 10.13 4.81
N ASP A 20 -11.34 10.02 5.12
CA ASP A 20 -12.24 11.16 5.13
C ASP A 20 -11.87 12.20 6.19
N LEU A 21 -11.45 11.76 7.39
CA LEU A 21 -10.90 12.65 8.41
C LEU A 21 -9.65 13.37 7.89
N CYS A 22 -8.71 12.63 7.32
CA CYS A 22 -7.50 13.17 6.70
C CYS A 22 -7.81 14.28 5.68
N ARG A 23 -8.77 14.03 4.78
CA ARG A 23 -9.25 15.01 3.80
C ARG A 23 -9.90 16.23 4.46
N MET A 24 -10.77 16.03 5.45
CA MET A 24 -11.39 17.13 6.20
C MET A 24 -10.35 18.03 6.87
N PHE A 25 -9.30 17.45 7.47
CA PHE A 25 -8.23 18.23 8.10
C PHE A 25 -7.39 19.00 7.08
N HIS A 26 -7.13 18.42 5.91
CA HIS A 26 -6.50 19.15 4.82
C HIS A 26 -7.37 20.33 4.36
N GLU A 27 -8.64 20.08 4.02
CA GLU A 27 -9.57 21.09 3.49
C GLU A 27 -9.86 22.21 4.50
N SER A 28 -10.03 21.87 5.80
CA SER A 28 -10.42 22.85 6.82
C SER A 28 -9.26 23.56 7.50
N ARG A 29 -8.07 22.95 7.55
CA ARG A 29 -6.91 23.46 8.30
C ARG A 29 -5.65 23.65 7.44
N GLY A 30 -5.69 23.30 6.16
CA GLY A 30 -4.54 23.41 5.26
C GLY A 30 -3.39 22.46 5.62
N LEU A 31 -3.66 21.39 6.39
CA LEU A 31 -2.62 20.44 6.78
C LEU A 31 -2.14 19.64 5.56
N PRO A 32 -0.83 19.50 5.33
CA PRO A 32 -0.29 18.53 4.38
C PRO A 32 -0.65 17.11 4.84
N VAL A 33 -1.24 16.30 3.95
CA VAL A 33 -1.71 14.96 4.31
C VAL A 33 -1.42 13.97 3.19
N ALA A 34 -0.71 12.90 3.54
CA ALA A 34 -0.47 11.76 2.67
C ALA A 34 -1.22 10.53 3.19
N VAL A 35 -2.15 10.01 2.38
CA VAL A 35 -2.86 8.76 2.61
C VAL A 35 -2.23 7.67 1.74
N LEU A 36 -1.53 6.73 2.37
CA LEU A 36 -0.88 5.60 1.71
C LEU A 36 -1.77 4.35 1.86
N ARG A 37 -2.43 3.94 0.77
CA ARG A 37 -3.20 2.68 0.72
C ARG A 37 -2.25 1.52 0.47
N LEU A 38 -1.85 0.87 1.55
CA LEU A 38 -0.91 -0.24 1.51
C LEU A 38 -1.59 -1.52 1.02
N GLY A 39 -0.86 -2.26 0.19
CA GLY A 39 -1.15 -3.64 -0.12
C GLY A 39 -0.94 -4.60 1.06
N ASN A 40 -0.98 -5.91 0.76
CA ASN A 40 -0.56 -6.97 1.65
C ASN A 40 0.96 -6.90 1.83
N LEU A 41 1.39 -6.37 2.98
CA LEU A 41 2.80 -6.15 3.31
C LEU A 41 3.56 -7.48 3.39
N TYR A 42 4.61 -7.59 2.60
CA TYR A 42 5.63 -8.64 2.66
C TYR A 42 6.83 -8.15 3.49
N VAL A 43 7.21 -8.90 4.51
CA VAL A 43 8.36 -8.61 5.37
C VAL A 43 9.27 -9.85 5.42
N PRO A 44 10.48 -9.81 4.82
CA PRO A 44 11.44 -10.90 4.95
C PRO A 44 12.01 -10.96 6.38
N GLU A 45 12.19 -12.17 6.92
CA GLU A 45 12.81 -12.43 8.21
C GLU A 45 13.79 -13.61 8.11
N ALA A 46 14.70 -13.74 9.07
CA ALA A 46 15.68 -14.84 9.07
C ALA A 46 15.01 -16.24 9.10
N SER A 47 13.82 -16.34 9.71
CA SER A 47 13.03 -17.57 9.83
C SER A 47 11.98 -17.77 8.73
N GLY A 48 11.89 -16.87 7.74
CA GLY A 48 10.87 -16.93 6.71
C GLY A 48 10.44 -15.54 6.24
N ALA A 49 9.14 -15.30 6.20
CA ALA A 49 8.61 -13.97 5.92
C ALA A 49 7.20 -13.83 6.50
N TRP A 50 6.70 -12.62 6.58
CA TRP A 50 5.30 -12.33 6.84
C TRP A 50 4.64 -11.76 5.59
N VAL A 51 3.40 -12.18 5.31
CA VAL A 51 2.51 -11.52 4.35
C VAL A 51 1.21 -11.15 5.04
N GLY A 52 0.97 -9.86 5.24
CA GLY A 52 -0.13 -9.39 6.07
C GLY A 52 0.00 -9.94 7.49
N ASN A 53 -0.93 -10.81 7.91
CA ASN A 53 -0.95 -11.46 9.22
C ASN A 53 -0.58 -12.96 9.18
N VAL A 54 0.04 -13.43 8.10
CA VAL A 54 0.42 -14.84 7.88
C VAL A 54 1.93 -15.00 7.79
N HIS A 55 2.51 -15.97 8.51
CA HIS A 55 3.92 -16.32 8.45
C HIS A 55 4.16 -17.39 7.36
N LEU A 56 5.11 -17.17 6.45
CA LEU A 56 5.26 -17.95 5.21
C LEU A 56 5.73 -19.41 5.34
N PRO A 57 6.37 -19.88 6.43
CA PRO A 57 6.50 -21.31 6.67
C PRO A 57 5.14 -22.04 6.69
N ASP A 58 4.04 -21.32 6.95
CA ASP A 58 2.69 -21.86 7.05
C ASP A 58 1.85 -21.64 5.77
N LEU A 59 2.40 -21.03 4.71
CA LEU A 59 1.68 -20.65 3.47
C LEU A 59 0.92 -21.81 2.84
N ALA A 60 1.51 -23.01 2.83
CA ALA A 60 0.91 -24.21 2.25
C ALA A 60 -0.39 -24.62 2.97
N THR A 61 -0.55 -24.20 4.22
CA THR A 61 -1.72 -24.50 5.05
C THR A 61 -2.68 -23.32 5.19
N HIS A 62 -2.17 -22.08 5.05
CA HIS A 62 -2.92 -20.85 5.20
C HIS A 62 -2.47 -19.83 4.14
N PRO A 63 -3.01 -19.88 2.90
CA PRO A 63 -2.71 -18.84 1.92
C PRO A 63 -3.19 -17.47 2.43
N PRO A 64 -2.40 -16.39 2.28
CA PRO A 64 -2.79 -15.08 2.75
C PRO A 64 -4.05 -14.62 2.02
N PRO A 65 -4.96 -13.91 2.71
CA PRO A 65 -6.15 -13.37 2.08
C PRO A 65 -5.76 -12.30 1.04
N GLY A 66 -6.38 -12.39 -0.13
CA GLY A 66 -6.27 -11.40 -1.19
C GLY A 66 -5.53 -11.89 -2.44
N PRO A 67 -5.79 -11.28 -3.59
CA PRO A 67 -5.17 -11.68 -4.85
C PRO A 67 -3.70 -11.26 -4.85
N THR A 68 -2.80 -12.09 -5.36
CA THR A 68 -1.35 -11.84 -5.49
C THR A 68 -0.96 -10.41 -5.88
N PRO A 69 -1.61 -9.73 -6.84
CA PRO A 69 -1.21 -8.37 -7.22
C PRO A 69 -1.48 -7.32 -6.11
N SER A 70 -2.04 -7.67 -4.94
CA SER A 70 -2.12 -6.73 -3.81
C SER A 70 -0.86 -6.70 -2.95
N ARG A 71 0.19 -7.49 -3.21
CA ARG A 71 1.36 -7.58 -2.32
C ARG A 71 2.28 -6.36 -2.46
N VAL A 72 3.01 -6.01 -1.40
CA VAL A 72 3.99 -4.91 -1.40
C VAL A 72 5.17 -5.24 -0.51
N HIS A 73 6.40 -4.96 -0.95
CA HIS A 73 7.58 -5.22 -0.14
C HIS A 73 7.78 -4.13 0.93
N VAL A 74 8.26 -4.50 2.11
CA VAL A 74 8.49 -3.56 3.22
C VAL A 74 9.40 -2.39 2.86
N GLU A 75 10.40 -2.62 2.00
CA GLU A 75 11.29 -1.55 1.53
C GLU A 75 10.56 -0.54 0.64
N ASP A 76 9.62 -0.98 -0.19
CA ASP A 76 8.83 -0.08 -1.02
C ASP A 76 7.87 0.76 -0.18
N VAL A 77 7.33 0.20 0.91
CA VAL A 77 6.54 0.95 1.90
C VAL A 77 7.39 1.96 2.65
N ALA A 78 8.55 1.56 3.17
CA ALA A 78 9.46 2.46 3.87
C ALA A 78 9.88 3.64 2.99
N ARG A 79 10.16 3.36 1.71
CA ARG A 79 10.54 4.37 0.74
C ARG A 79 9.37 5.28 0.34
N ALA A 80 8.15 4.76 0.24
CA ALA A 80 6.95 5.59 0.07
C ALA A 80 6.75 6.55 1.24
N ILE A 81 6.94 6.09 2.47
CA ILE A 81 6.85 6.92 3.68
C ILE A 81 7.93 8.02 3.65
N ALA A 82 9.19 7.67 3.35
CA ALA A 82 10.27 8.64 3.27
C ALA A 82 9.99 9.74 2.23
N LEU A 83 9.59 9.35 1.02
CA LEU A 83 9.26 10.29 -0.06
C LEU A 83 8.06 11.19 0.30
N ALA A 84 7.04 10.64 0.96
CA ALA A 84 5.88 11.41 1.41
C ALA A 84 6.25 12.45 2.49
N LEU A 85 7.21 12.15 3.36
CA LEU A 85 7.72 13.09 4.37
C LEU A 85 8.63 14.18 3.78
N GLU A 86 9.35 13.86 2.69
CA GLU A 86 10.27 14.79 2.03
C GLU A 86 9.58 15.77 1.08
N THR A 87 8.29 15.58 0.77
CA THR A 87 7.52 16.43 -0.16
C THR A 87 6.83 17.56 0.61
N PRO A 88 7.43 18.77 0.73
CA PRO A 88 6.97 19.79 1.65
C PRO A 88 6.24 20.91 0.87
N GLU A 89 5.00 20.65 0.50
CA GLU A 89 4.01 21.65 0.06
C GLU A 89 2.62 21.08 0.44
N PRO A 90 1.62 21.90 0.82
CA PRO A 90 0.34 21.38 1.28
C PRO A 90 -0.41 20.74 0.11
N THR A 91 -0.23 19.42 -0.02
CA THR A 91 -0.97 18.57 -0.93
C THR A 91 -1.72 17.53 -0.12
N TYR A 92 -3.00 17.35 -0.44
CA TYR A 92 -3.69 16.12 -0.10
C TYR A 92 -3.35 15.08 -1.16
N ALA A 93 -2.79 13.96 -0.70
CA ALA A 93 -2.46 12.84 -1.55
C ALA A 93 -3.16 11.58 -1.05
N LEU A 94 -3.71 10.81 -1.98
CA LEU A 94 -4.19 9.46 -1.73
C LEU A 94 -3.63 8.58 -2.84
N VAL A 95 -2.78 7.63 -2.46
CA VAL A 95 -2.01 6.81 -3.41
C VAL A 95 -2.02 5.34 -3.00
N HIS A 96 -1.94 4.43 -3.98
CA HIS A 96 -1.75 3.01 -3.73
C HIS A 96 -0.27 2.67 -3.70
N ILE A 97 0.13 1.90 -2.69
CA ILE A 97 1.50 1.40 -2.52
C ILE A 97 1.42 -0.13 -2.59
N VAL A 98 1.58 -0.65 -3.80
CA VAL A 98 1.53 -2.08 -4.16
C VAL A 98 2.70 -2.45 -5.08
N GLY A 99 3.06 -3.72 -5.14
CA GLY A 99 4.17 -4.22 -5.94
C GLY A 99 3.96 -4.04 -7.44
N ASP A 100 5.02 -4.28 -8.20
CA ASP A 100 5.00 -4.21 -9.66
C ASP A 100 4.06 -5.27 -10.27
N GLY A 101 3.45 -4.95 -11.42
CA GLY A 101 2.46 -5.78 -12.11
C GLY A 101 1.02 -5.65 -11.57
N SER A 102 0.77 -4.63 -10.75
CA SER A 102 -0.50 -4.40 -10.06
C SER A 102 -1.42 -3.39 -10.77
N GLU A 103 -0.94 -2.76 -11.84
CA GLU A 103 -1.60 -1.68 -12.58
C GLU A 103 -2.94 -2.08 -13.22
N GLY A 104 -3.14 -3.38 -13.46
CA GLY A 104 -4.43 -3.89 -13.94
C GLY A 104 -5.57 -3.75 -12.92
N ARG A 105 -5.25 -3.42 -11.66
CA ARG A 105 -6.23 -3.32 -10.56
C ARG A 105 -6.08 -2.09 -9.68
N TRP A 106 -4.88 -1.55 -9.52
CA TRP A 106 -4.65 -0.34 -8.72
C TRP A 106 -3.96 0.74 -9.54
N ASP A 107 -4.41 1.99 -9.37
CA ASP A 107 -3.78 3.15 -9.95
C ASP A 107 -2.51 3.53 -9.16
N LEU A 108 -1.36 3.45 -9.84
CA LEU A 108 -0.05 3.83 -9.34
C LEU A 108 0.43 5.20 -9.85
N GLU A 109 -0.28 5.80 -10.81
CA GLU A 109 0.15 7.05 -11.45
C GLU A 109 0.24 8.20 -10.45
N ALA A 110 -0.67 8.26 -9.49
CA ALA A 110 -0.65 9.26 -8.44
C ALA A 110 0.63 9.17 -7.57
N ALA A 111 1.08 7.97 -7.22
CA ALA A 111 2.32 7.78 -6.45
C ALA A 111 3.56 8.20 -7.26
N ARG A 112 3.59 7.84 -8.56
CA ARG A 112 4.65 8.24 -9.48
C ARG A 112 4.72 9.76 -9.63
N ARG A 113 3.59 10.40 -9.91
CA ARG A 113 3.52 11.83 -10.18
C ARG A 113 3.79 12.70 -8.96
N LEU A 114 3.27 12.31 -7.80
CA LEU A 114 3.38 13.11 -6.57
C LEU A 114 4.70 12.89 -5.84
N TYR A 115 5.25 11.67 -5.89
CA TYR A 115 6.39 11.28 -5.06
C TYR A 115 7.58 10.74 -5.84
N GLY A 116 7.49 10.57 -7.16
CA GLY A 116 8.50 9.83 -7.93
C GLY A 116 8.61 8.37 -7.48
N TRP A 117 7.56 7.84 -6.83
CA TRP A 117 7.58 6.49 -6.30
C TRP A 117 7.15 5.48 -7.36
N GLU A 118 7.92 4.40 -7.49
CA GLU A 118 7.63 3.22 -8.32
C GLU A 118 8.01 1.97 -7.54
N PRO A 119 7.24 0.88 -7.60
CA PRO A 119 7.61 -0.36 -6.93
C PRO A 119 8.93 -0.91 -7.50
N ARG A 120 9.74 -1.52 -6.63
CA ARG A 120 10.99 -2.20 -6.98
C ARG A 120 10.86 -3.71 -6.99
N TYR A 121 9.78 -4.22 -6.40
CA TYR A 121 9.55 -5.65 -6.20
C TYR A 121 8.32 -6.11 -6.98
N THR A 122 8.52 -7.16 -7.78
CA THR A 122 7.46 -7.93 -8.44
C THR A 122 7.20 -9.20 -7.63
N PHE A 123 5.97 -9.72 -7.64
CA PHE A 123 5.58 -10.92 -6.90
C PHE A 123 5.14 -12.05 -7.84
N GLY A 124 5.66 -13.25 -7.60
CA GLY A 124 5.31 -14.46 -8.35
C GLY A 124 3.91 -14.97 -8.03
N ALA A 125 3.46 -16.06 -8.66
CA ALA A 125 2.14 -16.64 -8.37
C ALA A 125 2.03 -17.21 -6.94
N ASP A 126 3.14 -17.68 -6.38
CA ASP A 126 3.33 -18.02 -4.96
C ASP A 126 3.30 -16.76 -4.05
N GLY A 127 3.45 -15.61 -4.67
CA GLY A 127 3.59 -14.27 -4.15
C GLY A 127 4.79 -14.08 -3.24
N LEU A 128 5.84 -14.85 -3.50
CA LEU A 128 7.17 -14.46 -3.09
C LEU A 128 7.71 -13.39 -4.05
N PRO A 129 8.63 -12.52 -3.60
CA PRO A 129 9.33 -11.62 -4.49
C PRO A 129 10.05 -12.42 -5.58
N VAL A 130 9.90 -12.01 -6.83
CA VAL A 130 10.67 -12.58 -7.94
C VAL A 130 12.04 -11.91 -7.94
N ALA A 131 13.11 -12.69 -8.01
CA ALA A 131 14.44 -12.13 -8.24
C ALA A 131 14.46 -11.45 -9.61
N GLY A 132 14.80 -10.15 -9.62
CA GLY A 132 15.02 -9.37 -10.84
C GLY A 132 16.28 -9.80 -11.59
#